data_AF-A0A672ULR0-F1
#
_entry.id   AF-A0A672ULR0-F1
#
_cell.length_a   1.000
_cell.length_b   1.000
_cell.length_c   1.000
_cell.angle_alpha   90.00
_cell.angle_beta   90.00
_cell.angle_gamma   90.00
#
_symmetry.space_group_name_H-M   'P 1'
#
loop_
_entity.id
_entity.type
_entity.pdbx_description
1 polymer ?
#
loop_
_entity_poly.entity_id
_entity_poly.type
_entity_poly.pdbx_seq_one_letter_code
_entity_poly.pdbx_strand_id
1 'polypeptide(L)'
;MCCVVVEDPHHEQQMGLVKWAHHKCGHLGEKATYRWAQDHGIVINLGIIKTVTAQCPIWQIWQMDYIGPLPAHRGCQYVCTAVDTYSGYLIAHP
;
A
#
# COMPACT_ATOMS: atom_id res chain seq x y z
N MET A 1 -30.01 -1.35 -15.03
CA MET A 1 -29.24 -0.18 -15.51
C MET A 1 -27.83 -0.30 -14.94
N CYS A 2 -26.88 -0.89 -15.67
CA CYS A 2 -25.48 -0.89 -15.24
C CYS A 2 -24.90 0.47 -15.63
N CYS A 3 -24.51 1.28 -14.64
CA CYS A 3 -23.69 2.47 -14.88
C CYS A 3 -22.31 1.98 -15.31
N VAL A 4 -22.07 1.89 -16.62
CA VAL A 4 -20.70 1.85 -17.12
C VAL A 4 -20.15 3.24 -16.89
N VAL A 5 -19.33 3.40 -15.85
CA VAL A 5 -18.54 4.61 -15.67
C VAL A 5 -17.55 4.61 -16.82
N VAL A 6 -17.82 5.41 -17.85
CA VAL A 6 -16.86 5.66 -18.94
C VAL A 6 -15.81 6.60 -18.36
N GLU A 7 -14.63 6.08 -18.05
CA GLU A 7 -13.51 6.90 -17.58
C GLU A 7 -12.99 7.78 -18.72
N ASP A 8 -12.61 9.02 -18.39
CA ASP A 8 -12.04 9.97 -19.35
C ASP A 8 -10.69 9.44 -19.88
N PRO A 9 -10.41 9.43 -21.20
CA PRO A 9 -9.12 9.02 -21.76
C PRO A 9 -7.90 9.68 -21.12
N HIS A 10 -8.04 10.93 -20.65
CA HIS A 10 -6.97 11.62 -19.93
C HIS A 10 -6.72 11.03 -18.53
N HIS A 11 -7.77 10.55 -17.86
CA HIS A 11 -7.66 9.87 -16.57
C HIS A 11 -6.88 8.56 -16.70
N GLU A 12 -7.18 7.76 -17.73
CA GLU A 12 -6.51 6.47 -17.96
C GLU A 12 -5.01 6.66 -18.27
N GLN A 13 -4.66 7.65 -19.10
CA GLN A 13 -3.26 7.99 -19.37
C GLN A 13 -2.50 8.41 -18.12
N GLN A 14 -3.10 9.27 -17.30
CA GLN A 14 -2.53 9.69 -16.01
C GLN A 14 -2.39 8.53 -15.04
N MET A 15 -3.37 7.62 -14.98
CA MET A 15 -3.33 6.41 -14.18
C MET A 15 -2.14 5.52 -14.57
N GLY A 16 -1.89 5.33 -15.86
CA GLY A 16 -0.73 4.59 -16.36
C GLY A 16 0.61 5.18 -15.90
N LEU A 17 0.77 6.51 -16.04
CA LEU A 17 2.00 7.20 -15.62
C LEU A 17 2.24 7.13 -14.11
N VAL A 18 1.18 7.30 -13.30
CA VAL A 18 1.28 7.19 -11.85
C VAL A 18 1.62 5.77 -11.40
N LYS A 19 0.99 4.74 -11.99
CA LYS A 19 1.34 3.33 -11.72
C LYS A 19 2.80 3.04 -12.03
N TRP A 20 3.31 3.59 -13.14
CA TRP A 20 4.71 3.44 -13.52
C TRP A 20 5.66 4.15 -12.54
N ALA A 21 5.39 5.41 -12.20
CA ALA A 21 6.17 6.16 -11.22
C ALA A 21 6.21 5.48 -9.84
N HIS A 22 5.06 4.98 -9.38
CA HIS A 22 4.91 4.24 -8.13
C HIS A 22 5.73 2.94 -8.14
N HIS A 23 5.71 2.19 -9.25
CA HIS A 23 6.55 1.00 -9.38
C HIS A 23 8.05 1.36 -9.35
N LYS A 24 8.46 2.43 -10.05
CA LYS A 24 9.86 2.86 -10.13
C LYS A 24 10.44 3.39 -8.82
N CYS A 25 9.62 3.97 -7.94
CA CYS A 25 10.06 4.36 -6.62
C CYS A 25 10.10 3.19 -5.62
N GLY A 26 9.86 1.95 -6.05
CA GLY A 26 9.87 0.77 -5.17
C GLY A 26 8.56 0.62 -4.40
N HIS A 27 7.45 0.96 -5.04
CA HIS A 27 6.12 1.01 -4.43
C HIS A 27 5.99 1.97 -3.26
N LEU A 28 6.95 2.86 -3.00
CA LEU A 28 6.87 3.79 -1.87
C LEU A 28 5.61 4.68 -1.94
N GLY A 29 5.29 5.29 -0.80
CA GLY A 29 4.08 6.08 -0.63
C GLY A 29 3.98 7.32 -1.53
N GLU A 30 2.88 8.07 -1.37
CA GLU A 30 2.52 9.22 -2.21
C GLU A 30 3.68 10.19 -2.47
N LYS A 31 4.41 10.57 -1.42
CA LYS A 31 5.53 11.53 -1.52
C LYS A 31 6.66 11.03 -2.41
N ALA A 32 7.00 9.74 -2.32
CA ALA A 32 8.07 9.16 -3.12
C ALA A 32 7.66 9.03 -4.59
N THR A 33 6.41 8.65 -4.84
CA THR A 33 5.82 8.62 -6.20
C THR A 33 5.79 10.01 -6.82
N TYR A 34 5.35 11.02 -6.08
CA TYR A 34 5.35 12.42 -6.52
C TYR A 34 6.77 12.93 -6.80
N ARG A 35 7.70 12.68 -5.88
CA ARG A 35 9.10 13.11 -6.05
C ARG A 35 9.75 12.47 -7.26
N TRP A 36 9.55 11.17 -7.46
CA TRP A 36 10.06 10.45 -8.62
C TRP A 36 9.57 11.08 -9.92
N ALA A 37 8.27 11.40 -10.01
CA ALA A 37 7.72 12.05 -11.19
C ALA A 37 8.27 13.48 -11.40
N GLN A 38 8.41 14.28 -10.34
CA GLN A 38 9.02 15.60 -10.41
C GLN A 38 10.46 15.57 -10.93
N ASP A 39 11.29 14.65 -10.42
CA ASP A 39 12.68 14.51 -10.83
C ASP A 39 12.82 14.13 -12.32
N HIS A 40 11.76 13.60 -12.93
CA HIS A 40 11.71 13.23 -14.35
C HIS A 40 10.85 14.18 -15.21
N GLY A 41 10.39 15.30 -14.64
CA GLY A 41 9.58 16.30 -15.35
C GLY A 41 8.18 15.80 -15.75
N ILE A 42 7.66 14.76 -15.08
CA ILE A 42 6.35 14.18 -15.38
C ILE A 42 5.32 14.85 -14.48
N VAL A 43 4.33 15.50 -15.11
CA VAL A 43 3.20 16.09 -14.39
C VAL A 43 2.16 15.00 -14.14
N ILE A 44 1.93 14.70 -12.86
CA ILE A 44 0.96 13.69 -12.42
C ILE A 44 -0.06 14.26 -11.42
N ASN A 45 -1.27 13.73 -11.47
CA ASN A 45 -2.37 14.12 -10.57
C ASN A 45 -2.22 13.49 -9.17
N LEU A 46 -2.19 14.32 -8.12
CA LEU A 46 -2.07 13.88 -6.71
C LEU A 46 -3.22 12.94 -6.28
N GLY A 47 -4.45 13.16 -6.75
CA GLY A 47 -5.58 12.29 -6.47
C GLY A 47 -5.38 10.87 -7.01
N ILE A 48 -4.81 10.75 -8.21
CA ILE A 48 -4.47 9.46 -8.80
C ILE A 48 -3.33 8.78 -8.03
N ILE A 49 -2.34 9.54 -7.54
CA ILE A 49 -1.28 8.97 -6.66
C ILE A 49 -1.87 8.36 -5.41
N LYS A 50 -2.82 9.04 -4.76
CA LYS A 50 -3.51 8.52 -3.57
C LYS A 50 -4.23 7.22 -3.89
N THR A 51 -4.97 7.18 -5.00
CA THR A 51 -5.66 5.97 -5.46
C THR A 51 -4.69 4.82 -5.71
N VAL A 52 -3.62 5.03 -6.47
CA VAL A 52 -2.62 4.00 -6.79
C VAL A 52 -1.89 3.50 -5.54
N THR A 53 -1.51 4.40 -4.64
CA THR A 53 -0.81 4.04 -3.39
C THR A 53 -1.73 3.24 -2.46
N ALA A 54 -3.00 3.64 -2.33
CA ALA A 54 -3.96 2.96 -1.47
C ALA A 54 -4.36 1.57 -2.00
N GLN A 55 -4.39 1.40 -3.32
CA GLN A 55 -4.69 0.13 -3.98
C GLN A 55 -3.45 -0.74 -4.22
N CYS A 56 -2.28 -0.33 -3.73
CA CYS A 56 -1.06 -1.10 -3.91
C CYS A 56 -1.09 -2.36 -3.02
N PRO A 57 -1.06 -3.57 -3.61
CA PRO A 57 -1.13 -4.81 -2.82
C PRO A 57 0.11 -5.04 -1.96
N ILE A 58 1.27 -4.44 -2.30
CA ILE A 58 2.55 -4.69 -1.62
C ILE A 58 2.55 -4.22 -0.17
N TRP A 59 1.88 -3.10 0.13
CA TRP A 59 1.75 -2.62 1.51
C TRP A 59 0.66 -3.35 2.31
N GLN A 60 -0.18 -4.12 1.63
CA GLN A 60 -1.24 -4.91 2.26
C GLN A 60 -0.79 -6.34 2.58
N ILE A 61 0.50 -6.66 2.38
CA ILE A 61 1.01 -8.01 2.60
C ILE A 61 1.01 -8.37 4.10
N TRP A 62 1.40 -7.48 5.01
CA TRP A 62 1.49 -7.81 6.44
C TRP A 62 0.23 -7.44 7.21
N GLN A 63 -0.43 -8.44 7.81
CA GLN A 63 -1.47 -8.24 8.82
C GLN A 63 -0.84 -8.31 10.21
N MET A 64 -1.00 -7.26 11.02
CA MET A 64 -0.50 -7.22 12.39
C MET A 64 -1.65 -7.23 13.40
N ASP A 65 -1.50 -7.98 14.48
CA ASP A 65 -2.50 -8.05 15.56
C ASP A 65 -1.83 -8.32 16.93
N TYR A 66 -2.61 -8.23 18.01
CA TYR A 66 -2.20 -8.63 19.35
C TYR A 66 -3.10 -9.74 19.88
N ILE A 67 -2.48 -10.84 20.30
CA ILE A 67 -3.18 -11.93 20.99
C ILE A 67 -3.08 -11.68 22.49
N GLY A 68 -4.21 -11.52 23.18
CA GLY A 68 -4.25 -11.41 24.65
C GLY A 68 -5.54 -10.81 25.19
N PRO A 69 -5.62 -10.61 26.52
CA PRO A 69 -4.57 -10.89 27.50
C PRO A 69 -4.40 -12.40 27.80
N LEU A 70 -3.14 -12.85 27.87
CA LEU A 70 -2.72 -14.19 28.26
C LEU A 70 -2.23 -14.20 29.72
N PRO A 71 -2.12 -15.38 30.36
CA PRO A 71 -1.44 -15.52 31.64
C PRO A 71 -0.02 -14.92 31.55
N ALA A 72 0.33 -14.06 32.51
CA ALA A 72 1.60 -13.35 32.49
C ALA A 72 2.78 -14.32 32.57
N HIS A 73 3.70 -14.22 31.61
CA HIS A 73 4.96 -14.96 31.62
C HIS A 73 6.09 -14.00 31.26
N ARG A 74 7.09 -13.88 32.17
CA ARG A 74 8.20 -12.93 32.05
C ARG A 74 7.77 -11.46 31.87
N GLY A 75 6.62 -11.09 32.44
CA GLY A 75 6.08 -9.73 32.35
C GLY A 75 5.30 -9.44 31.06
N CYS A 76 5.19 -10.38 30.12
CA CYS A 76 4.41 -10.24 28.91
C CYS A 76 3.04 -10.92 29.05
N GLN A 77 1.98 -10.26 28.59
CA GLN A 77 0.60 -10.78 28.54
C GLN A 77 -0.01 -10.73 27.13
N TYR A 78 0.72 -10.18 26.17
CA TYR A 78 0.30 -10.02 24.80
C TYR A 78 1.37 -10.59 23.89
N VAL A 79 0.96 -11.06 22.73
CA VAL A 79 1.88 -11.45 21.66
C VAL A 79 1.53 -10.60 20.45
N CYS A 80 2.46 -9.79 19.99
CA CYS A 80 2.34 -9.12 18.70
C CYS A 80 2.57 -10.16 17.60
N THR A 81 1.59 -10.33 16.73
CA THR A 81 1.70 -11.19 15.55
C THR A 81 1.78 -10.34 14.30
N ALA A 82 2.61 -10.77 13.35
CA ALA A 82 2.66 -10.24 12.00
C ALA A 82 2.59 -11.43 11.03
N VAL A 83 1.57 -11.44 10.18
CA VAL A 83 1.32 -12.49 9.20
C VAL A 83 1.45 -11.92 7.80
N ASP A 84 2.35 -12.49 7.02
CA ASP A 84 2.44 -12.25 5.58
C ASP A 84 1.24 -12.94 4.90
N THR A 85 0.25 -12.16 4.47
CA THR A 85 -1.03 -12.63 3.89
C THR A 85 -0.86 -13.28 2.51
N TYR A 86 0.30 -13.11 1.87
CA TYR A 86 0.61 -13.74 0.59
C TYR A 86 1.17 -15.16 0.75
N SER A 87 2.15 -15.35 1.63
CA SER A 87 2.87 -16.61 1.86
C SER A 87 2.39 -17.40 3.08
N GLY A 88 1.66 -16.75 4.00
CA GLY A 88 1.28 -17.31 5.29
C GLY A 88 2.40 -17.30 6.34
N TYR A 89 3.53 -16.66 6.08
CA TYR A 89 4.65 -16.59 7.03
C TYR A 89 4.27 -15.77 8.28
N LEU A 90 4.43 -16.38 9.46
CA LEU A 90 4.02 -15.79 10.74
C LEU A 90 5.24 -15.49 11.61
N ILE A 91 5.28 -14.27 12.12
CA ILE A 91 6.20 -13.83 13.18
C ILE A 91 5.36 -13.51 14.40
N ALA A 92 5.80 -14.01 15.56
CA ALA A 92 5.17 -13.73 16.85
C ALA A 92 6.24 -13.21 17.82
N HIS A 93 5.95 -12.10 18.48
CA HIS A 93 6.83 -11.48 19.46
C HIS A 93 6.10 -11.28 20.79
N PRO A 94 6.63 -11.80 21.92
CA PRO A 94 6.08 -11.51 23.24
C PRO A 94 6.31 -10.05 23.65
#